data_AF-A0A4Q3RMW6-F1
#
_entry.id   AF-A0A4Q3RMW6-F1
#
_cell.length_a   1.000
_cell.length_b   1.000
_cell.length_c   1.000
_cell.angle_alpha   90.00
_cell.angle_beta   90.00
_cell.angle_gamma   90.00
#
_symmetry.space_group_name_H-M   'P 1'
#
loop_
_entity.id
_entity.type
_entity.pdbx_description
1 polymer ?
#
loop_
_entity_poly.entity_id
_entity_poly.type
_entity_poly.pdbx_seq_one_letter_code
_entity_poly.pdbx_strand_id
1 'polypeptide(L)'
;MNELLSLLCFPQKWENGILHFNIVLIPRNLNPLQPWQNNEPAFVDGNIVFAAKLIPSLDGLPVTTAGNISKIADLKNPPVEIRAAWEALRAQFEQADGIVVDDTETANKRAPQPGSMKPIRKYLPLSYRKAFNFVKPRTKYALTGDEYQCAIKNKPSEADISTDRKKIAWGKLVAYSLR
;
A
#
# COMPACT_ATOMS: atom_id res chain seq x y z
N MET A 1 -12.07 -7.60 -6.29
CA MET A 1 -11.47 -8.40 -5.19
C MET A 1 -10.94 -7.44 -4.14
N ASN A 2 -11.22 -7.66 -2.85
CA ASN A 2 -10.52 -6.93 -1.79
C ASN A 2 -9.17 -7.59 -1.59
N GLU A 3 -8.09 -6.88 -1.91
CA GLU A 3 -6.73 -7.39 -1.72
C GLU A 3 -6.30 -7.14 -0.26
N LEU A 4 -6.60 -8.10 0.60
CA LEU A 4 -6.31 -8.07 2.04
C LEU A 4 -4.83 -8.28 2.37
N LEU A 5 -4.03 -8.81 1.44
CA LEU A 5 -2.61 -9.06 1.63
C LEU A 5 -1.80 -8.31 0.58
N SER A 6 -0.62 -7.84 0.96
CA SER A 6 0.35 -7.23 0.06
C SER A 6 1.64 -8.05 0.09
N LEU A 7 2.05 -8.53 -1.06
CA LEU A 7 3.28 -9.29 -1.25
C LEU A 7 4.34 -8.39 -1.88
N LEU A 8 5.50 -8.29 -1.24
CA LEU A 8 6.66 -7.59 -1.77
C LEU A 8 7.82 -8.57 -1.89
N CYS A 9 8.41 -8.66 -3.07
CA CYS A 9 9.54 -9.54 -3.34
C CYS A 9 10.78 -8.69 -3.64
N PHE A 10 11.88 -8.97 -2.95
CA PHE A 10 13.15 -8.26 -3.07
C PHE A 10 14.24 -9.22 -3.54
N PRO A 11 14.55 -9.25 -4.85
CA PRO A 11 15.66 -10.04 -5.36
C PRO A 11 16.96 -9.70 -4.63
N GLN A 12 17.69 -10.71 -4.17
CA GLN A 12 18.94 -10.54 -3.42
C GLN A 12 20.14 -10.88 -4.29
N LYS A 13 20.16 -12.11 -4.83
CA LYS A 13 21.27 -12.59 -5.68
C LYS A 13 20.85 -13.73 -6.58
N TRP A 14 21.58 -13.90 -7.68
CA TRP A 14 21.50 -15.05 -8.57
C TRP A 14 22.88 -15.71 -8.65
N GLU A 15 22.98 -16.96 -8.21
CA GLU A 15 24.26 -17.67 -8.13
C GLU A 15 24.05 -19.17 -8.35
N ASN A 16 24.89 -19.82 -9.15
CA ASN A 16 24.84 -21.26 -9.42
C ASN A 16 23.44 -21.78 -9.84
N GLY A 17 22.68 -20.97 -10.58
CA GLY A 17 21.33 -21.31 -11.03
C GLY A 17 20.24 -21.19 -9.95
N ILE A 18 20.56 -20.61 -8.79
CA ILE A 18 19.63 -20.39 -7.67
C ILE A 18 19.33 -18.89 -7.54
N LEU A 19 18.04 -18.54 -7.60
CA LEU A 19 17.56 -17.20 -7.28
C LEU A 19 17.28 -17.09 -5.79
N HIS A 20 17.98 -16.19 -5.11
CA HIS A 20 17.70 -15.81 -3.74
C HIS A 20 16.91 -14.50 -3.72
N PHE A 21 15.82 -14.47 -2.99
CA PHE A 21 14.99 -13.29 -2.81
C PHE A 21 14.40 -13.28 -1.40
N ASN A 22 14.21 -12.08 -0.86
CA ASN A 22 13.50 -11.88 0.39
C ASN A 22 12.04 -11.56 0.08
N ILE A 23 11.15 -12.02 0.94
CA ILE A 23 9.72 -11.79 0.81
C ILE A 23 9.24 -11.04 2.05
N VAL A 24 8.44 -10.00 1.83
CA VAL A 24 7.70 -9.32 2.89
C VAL A 24 6.22 -9.45 2.57
N LEU A 25 5.47 -10.10 3.46
CA LEU A 25 4.02 -10.24 3.38
C LEU A 25 3.38 -9.35 4.45
N ILE A 26 2.50 -8.46 4.02
CA ILE A 26 1.87 -7.46 4.89
C ILE A 26 0.35 -7.61 4.87
N PRO A 27 -0.32 -7.72 6.04
CA PRO A 27 -1.76 -7.62 6.14
C PRO A 27 -2.22 -6.17 5.89
N ARG A 28 -3.20 -5.98 5.02
CA ARG A 28 -3.76 -4.66 4.66
C ARG A 28 -5.20 -4.53 5.15
N ASN A 29 -5.46 -3.44 5.88
CA ASN A 29 -6.81 -3.07 6.35
C ASN A 29 -7.52 -4.14 7.20
N LEU A 30 -6.76 -5.05 7.79
CA LEU A 30 -7.24 -6.15 8.63
C LEU A 30 -6.45 -6.17 9.94
N ASN A 31 -7.07 -6.69 10.99
CA ASN A 31 -6.40 -6.96 12.25
C ASN A 31 -5.64 -8.29 12.15
N PRO A 32 -4.30 -8.30 12.22
CA PRO A 32 -3.51 -9.52 12.03
C PRO A 32 -3.76 -10.58 13.11
N LEU A 33 -4.25 -10.19 14.29
CA LEU A 33 -4.50 -11.07 15.42
C LEU A 33 -5.88 -11.73 15.39
N GLN A 34 -6.78 -11.23 14.53
CA GLN A 34 -8.15 -11.74 14.41
C GLN A 34 -8.35 -12.51 13.10
N PRO A 35 -9.25 -13.50 13.10
CA PRO A 35 -9.74 -14.14 11.88
C PRO A 35 -10.26 -13.10 10.87
N TRP A 36 -9.81 -13.16 9.62
CA TRP A 36 -10.30 -12.24 8.58
C TRP A 36 -11.68 -12.62 8.02
N GLN A 37 -12.10 -13.87 8.23
CA GLN A 37 -13.43 -14.41 7.88
C GLN A 37 -13.82 -15.49 8.89
N ASN A 38 -15.12 -15.77 9.02
CA ASN A 38 -15.61 -16.87 9.84
C ASN A 38 -14.97 -18.20 9.38
N ASN A 39 -14.41 -18.95 10.33
CA ASN A 39 -13.69 -20.22 10.13
C ASN A 39 -12.34 -20.14 9.38
N GLU A 40 -11.80 -18.95 9.15
CA GLU A 40 -10.42 -18.78 8.66
C GLU A 40 -9.47 -18.47 9.82
N PRO A 41 -8.18 -18.86 9.74
CA PRO A 41 -7.21 -18.47 10.76
C PRO A 41 -6.96 -16.95 10.74
N ALA A 42 -6.46 -16.41 11.84
CA ALA A 42 -5.88 -15.07 11.84
C ALA A 42 -4.61 -15.06 10.96
N PHE A 43 -4.21 -13.87 10.51
CA PHE A 43 -2.98 -13.74 9.71
C PHE A 43 -1.75 -14.32 10.42
N VAL A 44 -1.65 -14.12 11.73
CA VAL A 44 -0.53 -14.61 12.53
C VAL A 44 -0.53 -16.13 12.76
N ASP A 45 -1.67 -16.80 12.56
CA ASP A 45 -1.79 -18.26 12.73
C ASP A 45 -1.76 -19.00 11.38
N GLY A 46 -1.68 -18.25 10.27
CA GLY A 46 -1.69 -18.81 8.93
C GLY A 46 -0.42 -19.58 8.58
N ASN A 47 -0.58 -20.76 7.96
CA ASN A 47 0.55 -21.48 7.36
C ASN A 47 0.80 -20.96 5.94
N ILE A 48 1.82 -20.10 5.78
CA ILE A 48 2.10 -19.41 4.52
C ILE A 48 3.05 -20.24 3.66
N VAL A 49 2.60 -20.61 2.47
CA VAL A 49 3.40 -21.30 1.44
C VAL A 49 3.52 -20.42 0.21
N PHE A 50 4.73 -20.28 -0.32
CA PHE A 50 5.00 -19.49 -1.51
C PHE A 50 5.29 -20.39 -2.72
N ALA A 51 4.70 -20.03 -3.86
CA ALA A 51 5.02 -20.62 -5.15
C ALA A 51 5.74 -19.57 -6.01
N ALA A 52 6.97 -19.88 -6.43
CA ALA A 52 7.72 -19.08 -7.38
C ALA A 52 7.38 -19.54 -8.81
N LYS A 53 7.01 -18.59 -9.67
CA LYS A 53 6.77 -18.84 -11.10
C LYS A 53 7.85 -18.14 -11.92
N LEU A 54 8.53 -18.89 -12.79
CA LEU A 54 9.53 -18.34 -13.71
C LEU A 54 8.91 -18.19 -15.11
N ILE A 55 9.08 -17.01 -15.70
CA ILE A 55 8.70 -16.73 -17.08
C ILE A 55 9.96 -16.91 -17.96
N PRO A 56 9.93 -17.78 -18.99
CA PRO A 56 11.13 -18.19 -19.71
C PRO A 56 11.67 -17.13 -20.68
N SER A 57 10.87 -16.14 -21.08
CA SER A 57 11.27 -15.06 -22.00
C SER A 57 10.61 -13.73 -21.63
N LEU A 58 11.26 -12.63 -22.01
CA LEU A 58 10.75 -11.25 -21.91
C LEU A 58 9.96 -10.82 -23.16
N ASP A 59 9.87 -11.66 -24.19
CA ASP A 59 9.18 -11.33 -25.46
C ASP A 59 7.66 -11.13 -25.28
N GLY A 60 7.11 -11.56 -24.15
CA GLY A 60 5.70 -11.38 -23.78
C GLY A 60 5.53 -10.57 -22.51
N LEU A 61 4.38 -9.91 -22.38
CA LEU A 61 3.98 -9.29 -21.13
C LEU A 61 3.79 -10.38 -20.06
N PRO A 62 4.18 -10.11 -18.80
CA PRO A 62 3.96 -11.05 -17.69
C PRO A 62 2.46 -11.19 -17.42
N VAL A 63 1.86 -12.24 -17.98
CA VAL A 63 0.48 -12.65 -17.67
C VAL A 63 0.49 -13.78 -16.65
N THR A 64 -0.54 -13.84 -15.79
CA THR A 64 -0.61 -14.80 -14.67
C THR A 64 -0.58 -16.28 -15.11
N THR A 65 -0.85 -16.53 -16.39
CA THR A 65 -0.81 -17.84 -17.06
C THR A 65 0.52 -18.15 -17.75
N ALA A 66 1.45 -17.19 -17.91
CA ALA A 66 2.71 -17.35 -18.65
C ALA A 66 3.83 -18.06 -17.86
N GLY A 67 3.61 -18.38 -16.59
CA GLY A 67 4.56 -19.13 -15.78
C GLY A 67 4.51 -20.62 -16.11
N ASN A 68 5.45 -21.09 -16.94
CA ASN A 68 5.54 -22.51 -17.33
C ASN A 68 6.28 -23.37 -16.28
N ILE A 69 7.04 -22.75 -15.37
CA ILE A 69 7.75 -23.43 -14.29
C ILE A 69 7.24 -22.86 -12.97
N SER A 70 6.60 -23.70 -12.17
CA SER A 70 6.15 -23.38 -10.81
C SER A 70 6.93 -24.24 -9.82
N LYS A 71 7.61 -23.61 -8.87
CA LYS A 71 8.34 -24.30 -7.81
C LYS A 71 7.87 -23.76 -6.45
N ILE A 72 7.61 -24.67 -5.51
CA ILE A 72 7.40 -24.27 -4.12
C ILE A 72 8.72 -23.72 -3.59
N ALA A 73 8.69 -22.51 -3.04
CA ALA A 73 9.89 -21.87 -2.54
C ALA A 73 10.25 -22.46 -1.17
N ASP A 74 11.51 -22.88 -1.02
CA ASP A 74 12.03 -23.32 0.28
C ASP A 74 12.29 -22.08 1.15
N LEU A 75 11.53 -21.95 2.23
CA LEU A 75 11.68 -20.85 3.18
C LEU A 75 12.90 -21.10 4.08
N LYS A 76 13.97 -20.35 3.84
CA LYS A 76 15.15 -20.36 4.72
C LYS A 76 14.87 -19.50 5.95
N ASN A 77 14.84 -20.11 7.13
CA ASN A 77 14.54 -19.48 8.42
C ASN A 77 13.14 -18.84 8.46
N PRO A 78 12.07 -19.65 8.45
CA PRO A 78 10.72 -19.12 8.62
C PRO A 78 10.62 -18.38 9.98
N PRO A 79 9.89 -17.25 10.04
CA PRO A 79 9.68 -16.56 11.29
C PRO A 79 8.95 -17.48 12.28
N VAL A 80 9.50 -17.57 13.49
CA VAL A 80 8.90 -18.28 14.63
C VAL A 80 8.16 -17.30 15.52
N GLU A 81 7.20 -17.79 16.32
CA GLU A 81 6.49 -16.98 17.32
C GLU A 81 5.83 -15.70 16.74
N ILE A 82 5.24 -15.81 15.54
CA ILE A 82 4.67 -14.68 14.79
C ILE A 82 3.65 -13.92 15.65
N ARG A 83 2.73 -14.64 16.30
CA ARG A 83 1.71 -14.05 17.18
C ARG A 83 2.31 -13.22 18.30
N ALA A 84 3.29 -13.77 19.03
CA ALA A 84 3.95 -13.07 20.13
C ALA A 84 4.65 -11.79 19.67
N ALA A 85 5.26 -11.81 18.47
CA ALA A 85 5.88 -10.61 17.90
C ALA A 85 4.86 -9.50 17.61
N TRP A 86 3.68 -9.83 17.08
CA TRP A 86 2.62 -8.84 16.82
C TRP A 86 1.97 -8.31 18.10
N GLU A 87 1.78 -9.17 19.10
CA GLU A 87 1.27 -8.76 20.42
C GLU A 87 2.26 -7.85 21.15
N ALA A 88 3.56 -8.18 21.11
CA ALA A 88 4.62 -7.34 21.66
C ALA A 88 4.70 -5.98 20.94
N LEU A 89 4.55 -5.97 19.62
CA LEU A 89 4.53 -4.74 18.82
C LEU A 89 3.35 -3.84 19.20
N ARG A 90 2.15 -4.41 19.37
CA ARG A 90 0.98 -3.67 19.88
C ARG A 90 1.26 -3.10 21.27
N ALA A 91 1.74 -3.92 22.20
CA ALA A 91 2.01 -3.52 23.57
C ALA A 91 3.04 -2.39 23.64
N GLN A 92 4.09 -2.43 22.81
CA GLN A 92 5.10 -1.37 22.75
C GLN A 92 4.49 -0.01 22.37
N PHE A 93 3.66 0.05 21.34
CA PHE A 93 3.02 1.31 20.92
C PHE A 93 1.98 1.81 21.93
N GLU A 94 1.22 0.90 22.55
CA GLU A 94 0.21 1.27 23.55
C GLU A 94 0.85 1.77 24.86
N GLN A 95 1.92 1.13 25.32
CA GLN A 95 2.56 1.44 26.59
C GLN A 95 3.60 2.58 26.50
N ALA A 96 4.42 2.61 25.45
CA ALA A 96 5.50 3.59 25.34
C ALA A 96 5.01 4.93 24.78
N ASP A 97 4.15 4.89 23.75
CA ASP A 97 3.73 6.10 23.03
C ASP A 97 2.30 6.57 23.41
N GLY A 98 1.58 5.78 24.21
CA GLY A 98 0.19 6.07 24.58
C GLY A 98 -0.77 6.08 23.38
N ILE A 99 -0.41 5.34 22.32
CA ILE A 99 -1.17 5.24 21.08
C ILE A 99 -1.97 3.93 21.10
N VAL A 100 -3.29 4.05 20.96
CA VAL A 100 -4.19 2.90 20.87
C VAL A 100 -4.23 2.38 19.44
N VAL A 101 -4.02 1.08 19.27
CA VAL A 101 -4.20 0.42 17.98
C VAL A 101 -5.69 0.19 17.77
N ASP A 102 -6.22 0.77 16.69
CA ASP A 102 -7.62 0.68 16.33
C ASP A 102 -7.90 -0.66 15.65
N ASP A 103 -8.65 -1.51 16.35
CA ASP A 103 -9.09 -2.82 15.89
C ASP A 103 -10.29 -2.73 14.93
N THR A 104 -10.88 -1.53 14.71
CA THR A 104 -11.93 -1.39 13.70
C THR A 104 -11.36 -1.61 12.30
N GLU A 105 -11.80 -2.70 11.66
CA GLU A 105 -11.34 -3.05 10.33
C GLU A 105 -11.56 -1.90 9.36
N THR A 106 -10.48 -1.45 8.74
CA THR A 106 -10.53 -0.41 7.72
C THR A 106 -10.90 -0.98 6.35
N ALA A 107 -11.40 -2.23 6.29
CA ALA A 107 -11.74 -2.98 5.08
C ALA A 107 -12.63 -2.20 4.09
N ASN A 108 -13.41 -1.25 4.59
CA ASN A 108 -14.29 -0.39 3.79
C ASN A 108 -13.62 0.89 3.23
N LYS A 109 -12.42 1.25 3.68
CA LYS A 109 -11.64 2.36 3.09
C LYS A 109 -10.81 1.86 1.91
N ARG A 110 -11.50 1.41 0.87
CA ARG A 110 -10.86 1.17 -0.43
C ARG A 110 -10.23 2.48 -0.91
N ALA A 111 -9.05 2.37 -1.53
CA ALA A 111 -8.63 3.42 -2.45
C ALA A 111 -9.76 3.62 -3.47
N PRO A 112 -10.17 4.87 -3.76
CA PRO A 112 -11.22 5.12 -4.74
C PRO A 112 -10.91 4.35 -6.02
N GLN A 113 -11.93 3.70 -6.61
CA GLN A 113 -11.72 2.92 -7.83
C GLN A 113 -10.99 3.76 -8.89
N PRO A 114 -10.08 3.17 -9.68
CA PRO A 114 -9.46 3.87 -10.80
C PRO A 114 -10.56 4.44 -11.71
N GLY A 115 -10.65 5.77 -11.79
CA GLY A 115 -11.71 6.47 -12.53
C GLY A 115 -12.81 7.12 -11.68
N SER A 116 -12.92 6.80 -10.38
CA SER A 116 -13.83 7.51 -9.46
C SER A 116 -13.22 8.79 -8.88
N MET A 117 -11.91 8.98 -9.05
CA MET A 117 -11.26 10.25 -8.73
C MET A 117 -11.70 11.33 -9.72
N LYS A 118 -12.24 12.43 -9.19
CA LYS A 118 -12.47 13.63 -10.00
C LYS A 118 -11.16 14.01 -10.69
N PRO A 119 -11.17 14.28 -12.00
CA PRO A 119 -9.95 14.59 -12.71
C PRO A 119 -9.30 15.85 -12.12
N ILE A 120 -8.02 15.73 -11.78
CA ILE A 120 -7.25 16.84 -11.19
C ILE A 120 -6.97 17.87 -12.29
N ARG A 121 -7.44 19.11 -12.09
CA ARG A 121 -7.08 20.24 -12.95
C ARG A 121 -5.80 20.88 -12.42
N LYS A 122 -4.82 21.12 -13.29
CA LYS A 122 -3.53 21.74 -12.97
C LYS A 122 -3.45 23.13 -13.57
N TYR A 123 -3.19 24.15 -12.75
CA TYR A 123 -2.96 25.51 -13.22
C TYR A 123 -1.56 25.64 -13.86
N LEU A 124 -1.46 26.39 -14.95
CA LEU A 124 -0.23 26.74 -15.65
C LEU A 124 0.14 28.21 -15.35
N PRO A 125 1.15 28.44 -14.48
CA PRO A 125 1.57 29.78 -14.11
C PRO A 125 2.03 30.61 -15.31
N LEU A 126 1.98 31.94 -15.16
CA LEU A 126 2.45 32.86 -16.20
C LEU A 126 3.94 32.65 -16.52
N SER A 127 4.77 32.35 -15.51
CA SER A 127 6.19 32.04 -15.69
C SER A 127 6.41 30.81 -16.57
N TYR A 128 5.65 29.73 -16.35
CA TYR A 128 5.69 28.53 -17.19
C TYR A 128 5.31 28.84 -18.64
N ARG A 129 4.25 29.62 -18.84
CA ARG A 129 3.80 30.03 -20.18
C ARG A 129 4.79 30.93 -20.91
N LYS A 130 5.62 31.69 -20.18
CA LYS A 130 6.65 32.58 -20.75
C LYS A 130 8.00 31.91 -20.98
N ALA A 131 8.23 30.73 -20.43
CA ALA A 131 9.51 30.02 -20.54
C ALA A 131 9.77 29.44 -21.95
N PHE A 132 8.74 29.34 -22.79
CA PHE A 132 8.81 28.84 -24.16
C PHE A 132 7.65 29.43 -24.98
N ASN A 133 7.59 29.11 -26.28
CA ASN A 133 6.51 29.57 -27.15
C ASN A 133 5.19 28.83 -26.86
N PHE A 134 4.56 29.16 -25.74
CA PHE A 134 3.30 28.56 -25.30
C PHE A 134 2.11 29.11 -26.11
N VAL A 135 1.46 28.25 -26.87
CA VAL A 135 0.29 28.61 -27.68
C VAL A 135 -1.02 28.35 -26.92
N LYS A 136 -1.22 27.12 -26.44
CA LYS A 136 -2.41 26.72 -25.69
C LYS A 136 -2.17 25.46 -24.86
N PRO A 137 -2.96 25.22 -23.80
CA PRO A 137 -2.94 23.95 -23.09
C PRO A 137 -3.30 22.78 -24.03
N ARG A 138 -2.57 21.66 -23.91
CA ARG A 138 -2.81 20.47 -24.73
C ARG A 138 -3.95 19.58 -24.21
N THR A 139 -4.38 19.80 -22.97
CA THR A 139 -5.43 19.00 -22.31
C THR A 139 -6.44 19.92 -21.62
N LYS A 140 -7.70 19.47 -21.54
CA LYS A 140 -8.78 20.17 -20.82
C LYS A 140 -8.56 20.30 -19.30
N TYR A 141 -7.55 19.60 -18.77
CA TYR A 141 -7.19 19.61 -17.36
C TYR A 141 -6.10 20.63 -17.04
N ALA A 142 -5.49 21.25 -18.05
CA ALA A 142 -4.49 22.29 -17.87
C ALA A 142 -5.15 23.67 -18.01
N LEU A 143 -5.24 24.40 -16.89
CA LEU A 143 -5.93 25.68 -16.80
C LEU A 143 -4.94 26.85 -16.87
N THR A 144 -5.33 27.94 -17.52
CA THR A 144 -4.52 29.17 -17.63
C THR A 144 -5.17 30.40 -17.00
N GLY A 145 -6.46 30.31 -16.67
CA GLY A 145 -7.23 31.38 -16.04
C GLY A 145 -7.24 31.30 -14.50
N ASP A 146 -8.03 32.18 -13.89
CA ASP A 146 -7.97 32.45 -12.45
C ASP A 146 -8.87 31.51 -11.62
N GLU A 147 -9.43 30.47 -12.26
CA GLU A 147 -10.29 29.47 -11.63
C GLU A 147 -9.65 28.89 -10.35
N TYR A 148 -8.34 28.64 -10.37
CA TYR A 148 -7.61 28.13 -9.22
C TYR A 148 -7.56 29.14 -8.07
N GLN A 149 -7.34 30.43 -8.37
CA GLN A 149 -7.27 31.49 -7.38
C GLN A 149 -8.65 31.77 -6.78
N CYS A 150 -9.71 31.75 -7.58
CA CYS A 150 -11.09 31.83 -7.12
C CYS A 150 -11.47 30.63 -6.24
N ALA A 151 -11.06 29.41 -6.61
CA ALA A 151 -11.33 28.21 -5.82
C ALA A 151 -10.64 28.23 -4.45
N ILE A 152 -9.41 28.75 -4.35
CA ILE A 152 -8.73 28.92 -3.06
C ILE A 152 -9.42 29.98 -2.21
N LYS A 153 -9.75 31.13 -2.79
CA LYS A 153 -10.38 32.24 -2.06
C LYS A 153 -11.78 31.91 -1.55
N ASN A 154 -12.54 31.12 -2.31
CA ASN A 154 -13.88 30.69 -1.95
C ASN A 154 -13.91 29.37 -1.17
N LYS A 155 -12.75 28.85 -0.76
CA LYS A 155 -12.72 27.65 0.08
C LYS A 155 -13.32 28.02 1.45
N PRO A 156 -14.40 27.36 1.90
CA PRO A 156 -14.91 27.59 3.24
C PRO A 156 -13.80 27.25 4.25
N SER A 157 -13.70 28.07 5.30
CA SER A 157 -12.85 27.77 6.46
C SER A 157 -13.48 26.60 7.22
N GLU A 158 -13.34 25.40 6.69
CA GLU A 158 -13.60 24.19 7.46
C GLU A 158 -12.55 24.16 8.59
N ALA A 159 -13.03 24.24 9.83
CA ALA A 159 -12.19 23.94 10.98
C ALA A 159 -11.75 22.48 10.83
N ASP A 160 -10.44 22.25 10.78
CA ASP A 160 -9.91 20.89 10.78
C ASP A 160 -10.49 20.19 12.01
N ILE A 161 -11.35 19.20 11.77
CA ILE A 161 -11.93 18.39 12.84
C ILE A 161 -10.73 17.73 13.52
N SER A 162 -10.52 18.03 14.80
CA SER A 162 -9.45 17.44 15.58
C SER A 162 -9.61 15.92 15.53
N THR A 163 -8.84 15.27 14.66
CA THR A 163 -8.78 13.83 14.60
C THR A 163 -8.10 13.35 15.87
N ASP A 164 -8.67 12.31 16.50
CA ASP A 164 -8.08 11.69 17.69
C ASP A 164 -6.70 11.12 17.32
N ARG A 165 -5.64 11.90 17.61
CA ARG A 165 -4.27 11.59 17.20
C ARG A 165 -3.70 10.37 17.92
N LYS A 166 -4.40 9.88 18.95
CA LYS A 166 -3.99 8.73 19.76
C LYS A 166 -4.45 7.40 19.19
N LYS A 167 -5.13 7.37 18.03
CA LYS A 167 -5.56 6.12 17.38
C LYS A 167 -4.79 5.88 16.08
N ILE A 168 -4.23 4.69 15.93
CA ILE A 168 -3.57 4.26 14.69
C ILE A 168 -4.18 2.97 14.17
N ALA A 169 -4.34 2.88 12.85
CA ALA A 169 -4.73 1.63 12.20
C ALA A 169 -3.52 0.69 12.09
N TRP A 170 -3.77 -0.62 12.07
CA TRP A 170 -2.75 -1.67 11.89
C TRP A 170 -1.81 -1.41 10.70
N GLY A 171 -2.33 -0.98 9.56
CA GLY A 171 -1.48 -0.65 8.40
C GLY A 171 -0.48 0.49 8.64
N LYS A 172 -0.82 1.48 9.49
CA LYS A 172 0.12 2.54 9.89
C LYS A 172 1.18 2.04 10.84
N LEU A 173 0.79 1.16 11.78
CA LEU A 173 1.72 0.53 12.73
C LEU A 173 2.81 -0.27 12.00
N VAL A 174 2.42 -1.08 10.99
CA VAL A 174 3.39 -1.79 10.14
C VAL A 174 4.29 -0.80 9.39
N ALA A 175 3.71 0.26 8.82
CA ALA A 175 4.50 1.26 8.10
C ALA A 175 5.52 1.98 8.97
N TYR A 176 5.22 2.23 10.25
CA TYR A 176 6.20 2.78 11.21
C TYR A 176 7.30 1.78 11.54
N SER A 177 6.96 0.50 11.65
CA SER A 177 7.93 -0.56 11.98
C SER A 177 8.92 -0.86 10.85
N LEU A 178 8.54 -0.56 9.60
CA LEU A 178 9.37 -0.74 8.41
C LEU A 178 10.20 0.50 8.04
N ARG A 179 10.09 1.58 8.82
CA ARG A 179 10.74 2.86 8.54
C ARG A 179 12.05 2.98 9.32
#